data_AF-A0A9J7X564-F1
#
_entry.id   AF-A0A9J7X564-F1
#
_cell.length_a   1.000
_cell.length_b   1.000
_cell.length_c   1.000
_cell.angle_alpha   90.00
_cell.angle_beta   90.00
_cell.angle_gamma   90.00
#
_symmetry.space_group_name_H-M   'P 1'
#
loop_
_entity.id
_entity.type
_entity.pdbx_description
1 polymer ?
#
loop_
_entity_poly.entity_id
_entity_poly.type
_entity_poly.pdbx_seq_one_letter_code
_entity_poly.pdbx_strand_id
1 'polypeptide(L)'
;MADGSGPSSQPEEDQDSSFHRRGSKREPPEMFLGKDELRIVLLGSNADVKAFCGNTILGKKVFSESPSHWNLFEWHDGMVLERCVMVINTPDLLDPIHCPEKQDMERFFDLAYPGPHALLLVLKPETFTDLEKEALKLINIVFGAGASEYVIIVFMHEEQ
;
A
#
# COMPACT_ATOMS: atom_id res chain seq x y z
N MET A 1 36.00 53.87 -34.40
CA MET A 1 35.20 54.48 -33.31
C MET A 1 33.79 53.91 -33.48
N ALA A 2 33.53 52.70 -32.97
CA ALA A 2 32.84 52.43 -31.69
C ALA A 2 31.48 53.16 -31.66
N ASP A 3 30.36 52.57 -32.08
CA ASP A 3 29.54 51.50 -31.45
C ASP A 3 28.90 51.88 -30.10
N GLY A 4 27.64 51.48 -29.90
CA GLY A 4 26.88 51.82 -28.69
C GLY A 4 25.35 51.78 -28.79
N SER A 5 24.77 50.99 -29.70
CA SER A 5 23.37 50.57 -29.60
C SER A 5 23.29 49.41 -28.62
N GLY A 6 22.71 49.64 -27.44
CA GLY A 6 22.58 48.62 -26.40
C GLY A 6 21.67 47.46 -26.83
N PRO A 7 22.06 46.20 -26.58
CA PRO A 7 21.19 45.06 -26.86
C PRO A 7 20.16 44.86 -25.74
N SER A 8 18.95 44.57 -26.18
CA SER A 8 17.85 43.95 -25.47
C SER A 8 18.29 42.78 -24.59
N SER A 9 17.97 42.84 -23.30
CA SER A 9 18.19 41.77 -22.33
C SER A 9 16.88 40.99 -22.14
N GLN A 10 16.77 39.83 -22.78
CA GLN A 10 15.88 38.76 -22.32
C GLN A 10 16.56 38.05 -21.13
N PRO A 11 15.83 37.59 -20.10
CA PRO A 11 16.38 36.63 -19.17
C PRO A 11 16.32 35.22 -19.78
N GLU A 12 17.48 34.59 -19.92
CA GLU A 12 17.66 33.17 -20.22
C GLU A 12 17.43 32.32 -18.94
N GLU A 13 16.68 31.24 -19.16
CA GLU A 13 16.65 29.92 -18.51
C GLU A 13 16.97 29.75 -17.01
N ASP A 14 16.02 29.11 -16.31
CA ASP A 14 16.35 28.06 -15.33
C ASP A 14 15.51 26.81 -15.64
N GLN A 15 16.06 25.95 -16.50
CA GLN A 15 15.64 24.56 -16.64
C GLN A 15 16.47 23.71 -15.67
N ASP A 16 16.06 23.58 -14.40
CA ASP A 16 16.57 22.50 -13.55
C ASP A 16 15.77 21.23 -13.80
N SER A 17 16.21 20.53 -14.84
CA SER A 17 15.88 19.15 -15.12
C SER A 17 16.68 18.24 -14.19
N SER A 18 16.11 17.96 -13.01
CA SER A 18 16.63 16.89 -12.17
C SER A 18 15.51 16.08 -11.52
N PHE A 19 14.80 15.32 -12.36
CA PHE A 19 14.07 14.12 -11.93
C PHE A 19 15.06 13.09 -11.39
N HIS A 20 15.49 13.32 -10.16
CA HIS A 20 16.21 12.36 -9.36
C HIS A 20 15.31 11.13 -9.19
N ARG A 21 15.77 10.00 -9.73
CA ARG A 21 15.27 8.65 -9.41
C ARG A 21 15.14 8.54 -7.89
N ARG A 22 13.93 8.62 -7.37
CA ARG A 22 13.66 8.36 -5.96
C ARG A 22 13.11 6.95 -5.87
N GLY A 23 14.04 5.98 -5.82
CA GLY A 23 13.73 4.65 -5.32
C GLY A 23 13.05 4.80 -3.96
N SER A 24 11.96 4.06 -3.74
CA SER A 24 11.19 4.08 -2.51
C SER A 24 12.04 3.55 -1.35
N LYS A 25 12.80 4.45 -0.73
CA LYS A 25 13.29 4.34 0.65
C LYS A 25 12.46 5.32 1.47
N ARG A 26 11.21 4.97 1.77
CA ARG A 26 10.56 5.59 2.91
C ARG A 26 11.07 4.82 4.13
N GLU A 27 11.77 5.51 5.02
CA GLU A 27 12.00 5.00 6.37
C GLU A 27 10.63 4.68 6.98
N PRO A 28 10.51 3.63 7.80
CA PRO A 28 9.25 3.37 8.49
C PRO A 28 8.82 4.67 9.19
N PRO A 29 7.53 5.05 9.14
CA PRO A 29 7.04 6.22 9.85
C PRO A 29 7.51 6.13 11.30
N GLU A 30 7.74 7.26 11.97
CA GLU A 30 7.83 7.27 13.43
C GLU A 30 6.53 6.63 13.93
N MET A 31 6.59 5.33 14.22
CA MET A 31 5.43 4.53 14.52
C MET A 31 4.78 5.19 15.72
N PHE A 32 3.49 5.52 15.61
CA PHE A 32 2.72 5.89 16.78
C PHE A 32 2.65 4.64 17.66
N LEU A 33 3.65 4.44 18.51
CA LEU A 33 3.69 3.44 19.58
C LEU A 33 2.67 3.77 20.69
N GLY A 34 1.59 4.49 20.35
CA GLY A 34 0.44 4.64 21.19
C GLY A 34 -0.31 3.31 21.25
N LYS A 35 -0.71 2.89 22.45
CA LYS A 35 -1.54 1.70 22.68
C LYS A 35 -2.84 1.65 21.86
N ASP A 36 -3.19 2.75 21.20
CA ASP A 36 -4.45 2.95 20.49
C ASP A 36 -4.33 2.88 18.95
N GLU A 37 -3.13 2.66 18.38
CA GLU A 37 -2.98 2.44 16.93
C GLU A 37 -3.67 1.14 16.50
N LEU A 38 -4.40 1.17 15.39
CA LEU A 38 -4.96 -0.01 14.73
C LEU A 38 -4.16 -0.35 13.46
N ARG A 39 -3.76 -1.61 13.31
CA ARG A 39 -3.01 -2.11 12.15
C ARG A 39 -3.87 -3.08 11.37
N ILE A 40 -4.20 -2.70 10.14
CA ILE A 40 -5.06 -3.46 9.25
C ILE A 40 -4.23 -3.93 8.06
N VAL A 41 -4.26 -5.23 7.78
CA VAL A 41 -3.61 -5.81 6.60
C VAL A 41 -4.67 -6.16 5.57
N LEU A 42 -4.48 -5.70 4.33
CA LEU A 42 -5.36 -5.98 3.21
C LEU A 42 -4.79 -7.13 2.38
N LEU A 43 -5.60 -8.18 2.19
CA LEU A 43 -5.29 -9.40 1.48
C LEU A 43 -6.26 -9.58 0.31
N GLY A 44 -5.87 -10.34 -0.72
CA GLY A 44 -6.70 -10.62 -1.89
C GLY A 44 -5.93 -10.45 -3.20
N SER A 45 -6.49 -10.97 -4.29
CA SER A 45 -5.81 -11.04 -5.59
C SER A 45 -5.89 -9.76 -6.41
N ASN A 46 -6.97 -8.99 -6.27
CA ASN A 46 -7.17 -7.77 -7.05
C ASN A 46 -6.52 -6.56 -6.35
N ALA A 47 -5.40 -6.07 -6.89
CA ALA A 47 -4.64 -4.97 -6.32
C ALA A 47 -5.43 -3.64 -6.30
N ASP A 48 -6.18 -3.34 -7.36
CA ASP A 48 -6.96 -2.09 -7.44
C ASP A 48 -8.09 -2.07 -6.41
N VAL A 49 -8.73 -3.21 -6.19
CA VAL A 49 -9.78 -3.37 -5.17
C VAL A 49 -9.23 -3.20 -3.77
N LYS A 50 -8.05 -3.75 -3.49
CA LYS A 50 -7.37 -3.54 -2.20
C LYS A 50 -6.99 -2.09 -2.00
N ALA A 51 -6.43 -1.44 -3.02
CA ALA A 51 -6.09 -0.02 -2.98
C ALA A 51 -7.34 0.85 -2.73
N PHE A 52 -8.44 0.56 -3.42
CA PHE A 52 -9.73 1.23 -3.21
C PHE A 52 -10.27 1.02 -1.79
N CYS A 53 -10.20 -0.20 -1.26
CA CYS A 53 -10.57 -0.50 0.11
C CYS A 53 -9.72 0.28 1.12
N GLY A 54 -8.39 0.30 0.96
CA GLY A 54 -7.49 1.06 1.83
C GLY A 54 -7.75 2.57 1.79
N ASN A 55 -8.00 3.12 0.61
CA ASN A 55 -8.38 4.52 0.43
C ASN A 55 -9.73 4.83 1.10
N THR A 56 -10.68 3.89 1.02
CA THR A 56 -11.99 4.01 1.68
C THR A 56 -11.85 4.00 3.20
N ILE A 57 -11.06 3.09 3.76
CA ILE A 57 -10.78 3.01 5.20
C ILE A 57 -10.16 4.31 5.72
N LEU A 58 -9.17 4.85 4.99
CA LEU A 58 -8.45 6.06 5.40
C LEU A 58 -9.20 7.35 5.05
N GLY A 59 -10.27 7.29 4.25
CA GLY A 59 -11.02 8.46 3.78
C GLY A 59 -10.21 9.40 2.86
N LYS A 60 -9.13 8.91 2.23
CA LYS A 60 -8.24 9.70 1.36
C LYS A 60 -7.59 8.81 0.30
N LYS A 61 -7.28 9.39 -0.87
CA LYS A 61 -6.61 8.69 -1.98
C LYS A 61 -5.10 8.68 -1.79
N VAL A 62 -4.57 7.61 -1.18
CA VAL A 62 -3.14 7.44 -0.86
C VAL A 62 -2.51 6.21 -1.53
N PHE A 63 -3.27 5.14 -1.70
CA PHE A 63 -2.87 3.98 -2.50
C PHE A 63 -3.13 4.25 -3.98
N SER A 64 -2.13 3.99 -4.82
CA SER A 64 -2.23 4.14 -6.27
C SER A 64 -2.80 2.88 -6.92
N GLU A 65 -3.78 3.06 -7.80
CA GLU A 65 -4.35 2.02 -8.68
C GLU A 65 -3.45 1.78 -9.91
N SER A 66 -2.13 1.70 -9.71
CA SER A 66 -1.16 1.60 -10.83
C SER A 66 -0.30 0.33 -10.75
N PRO A 67 -0.06 -0.36 -11.89
CA PRO A 67 0.66 -1.63 -11.94
C PRO A 67 2.05 -1.65 -11.28
N SER A 68 2.73 -0.51 -11.23
CA SER A 68 4.07 -0.39 -10.65
C SER A 68 4.14 -0.67 -9.16
N HIS A 69 3.01 -0.68 -8.44
CA HIS A 69 2.96 -0.85 -6.98
C HIS A 69 2.29 -2.15 -6.55
N TRP A 70 1.74 -2.94 -7.47
CA TRP A 70 0.97 -4.14 -7.13
C TRP A 70 1.80 -5.29 -6.53
N ASN A 71 3.13 -5.26 -6.70
CA ASN A 71 4.04 -6.31 -6.23
C ASN A 71 4.79 -5.95 -4.94
N LEU A 72 4.46 -4.81 -4.32
CA LEU A 72 5.17 -4.32 -3.13
C LEU A 72 4.20 -4.16 -1.98
N PHE A 73 4.72 -4.32 -0.76
CA PHE A 73 4.02 -3.85 0.43
C PHE A 73 3.99 -2.32 0.41
N GLU A 74 2.79 -1.76 0.48
CA GLU A 74 2.56 -0.32 0.61
C GLU A 74 1.77 -0.07 1.88
N TRP A 75 2.08 0.99 2.62
CA TRP A 75 1.34 1.33 3.83
C TRP A 75 1.18 2.83 3.95
N HIS A 76 0.05 3.22 4.54
CA HIS A 76 -0.26 4.60 4.89
C HIS A 76 -1.07 4.60 6.18
N ASP A 77 -0.86 5.64 6.99
CA ASP A 77 -1.60 5.86 8.22
C ASP A 77 -2.52 7.10 8.11
N GLY A 78 -3.47 7.19 9.02
CA GLY A 78 -4.34 8.34 9.16
C GLY A 78 -5.23 8.27 10.40
N MET A 79 -5.82 9.41 10.76
CA MET A 79 -6.82 9.48 11.81
C MET A 79 -8.20 9.12 11.25
N VAL A 80 -8.79 8.04 11.76
CA VAL A 80 -10.14 7.57 11.42
C VAL A 80 -10.94 7.46 12.72
N LEU A 81 -12.05 8.20 12.82
CA LEU A 81 -12.89 8.23 14.03
C LEU A 81 -12.07 8.42 15.33
N GLU A 82 -11.16 9.41 15.33
CA GLU A 82 -10.26 9.74 16.45
C GLU A 82 -9.23 8.65 16.81
N ARG A 83 -9.09 7.62 15.98
CA ARG A 83 -8.10 6.56 16.15
C ARG A 83 -7.03 6.61 15.05
N CYS A 84 -5.76 6.42 15.42
CA CYS A 84 -4.71 6.23 14.44
C CYS A 84 -4.87 4.84 13.80
N VAL A 85 -5.03 4.81 12.48
CA VAL A 85 -5.17 3.57 11.70
C VAL A 85 -4.05 3.52 10.68
N MET A 86 -3.24 2.46 10.75
CA MET A 86 -2.29 2.07 9.71
C MET A 86 -2.91 0.98 8.86
N VAL A 87 -2.98 1.23 7.54
CA VAL A 87 -3.42 0.25 6.55
C VAL A 87 -2.20 -0.21 5.77
N ILE A 88 -2.01 -1.53 5.71
CA ILE A 88 -0.93 -2.19 4.99
C ILE A 88 -1.55 -2.95 3.81
N ASN A 89 -1.31 -2.46 2.61
CA ASN A 89 -1.65 -3.13 1.36
C ASN A 89 -0.57 -4.15 1.01
N THR A 90 -0.97 -5.40 0.75
CA THR A 90 -0.03 -6.46 0.37
C THR A 90 -0.04 -6.69 -1.14
N PRO A 91 1.05 -7.25 -1.70
CA PRO A 91 0.96 -7.89 -3.02
C PRO A 91 -0.04 -9.05 -3.00
N ASP A 92 -0.36 -9.56 -4.19
CA ASP A 92 -1.11 -10.82 -4.29
C ASP A 92 -0.22 -11.97 -3.80
N LEU A 93 -0.45 -12.41 -2.57
CA LEU A 93 0.29 -13.51 -1.96
C LEU A 93 -0.06 -14.86 -2.62
N LEU A 94 -1.20 -14.96 -3.32
CA LEU A 94 -1.65 -16.19 -3.97
C LEU A 94 -1.04 -16.40 -5.35
N ASP A 95 -0.50 -15.34 -5.95
CA ASP A 95 0.18 -15.43 -7.24
C ASP A 95 1.68 -15.75 -7.02
N PRO A 96 2.14 -16.95 -7.43
CA PRO A 96 3.55 -17.32 -7.34
C PRO A 96 4.48 -16.37 -8.10
N ILE A 97 3.98 -15.66 -9.13
CA ILE A 97 4.73 -14.68 -9.92
C ILE A 97 4.99 -13.40 -9.11
N HIS A 98 4.10 -13.09 -8.16
CA HIS A 98 4.15 -11.88 -7.34
C HIS A 98 4.53 -12.17 -5.88
N CYS A 99 5.08 -13.35 -5.62
CA CYS A 99 5.56 -13.72 -4.29
C CYS A 99 6.68 -12.75 -3.84
N PRO A 100 6.51 -12.04 -2.73
CA PRO A 100 7.47 -11.05 -2.27
C PRO A 100 8.80 -11.68 -1.86
N GLU A 101 9.91 -10.97 -2.10
CA GLU A 101 11.22 -11.41 -1.65
C GLU A 101 11.29 -11.46 -0.12
N LYS A 102 12.22 -12.27 0.42
CA LYS A 102 12.38 -12.43 1.88
C LYS A 102 12.55 -11.08 2.60
N GLN A 103 13.31 -10.16 2.01
CA GLN A 103 13.54 -8.84 2.59
C GLN A 103 12.26 -7.99 2.67
N ASP A 104 11.37 -8.13 1.71
CA ASP A 104 10.08 -7.42 1.71
C ASP A 104 9.14 -8.02 2.76
N MET A 105 9.20 -9.33 2.97
CA MET A 105 8.49 -10.01 4.06
C MET A 105 8.98 -9.57 5.45
N GLU A 106 10.30 -9.43 5.64
CA GLU A 106 10.86 -8.94 6.91
C GLU A 106 10.35 -7.53 7.23
N ARG A 107 10.38 -6.63 6.25
CA ARG A 107 9.82 -5.27 6.39
C ARG A 107 8.33 -5.28 6.70
N PHE A 108 7.58 -6.17 6.05
CA PHE A 108 6.16 -6.34 6.32
C PHE A 108 5.89 -6.72 7.78
N PHE A 109 6.65 -7.69 8.32
CA PHE A 109 6.50 -8.08 9.73
C PHE A 109 6.91 -6.99 10.70
N ASP A 110 7.93 -6.20 10.38
CA ASP A 110 8.32 -5.04 11.18
C ASP A 110 7.19 -3.99 11.23
N LEU A 111 6.54 -3.72 10.10
CA LEU A 111 5.38 -2.81 10.03
C LEU A 111 4.17 -3.36 10.77
N ALA A 112 3.95 -4.68 10.72
CA ALA A 112 2.82 -5.31 11.38
C ALA A 112 3.03 -5.50 12.89
N TYR A 113 4.26 -5.42 13.41
CA TYR A 113 4.60 -5.72 14.80
C TYR A 113 3.80 -4.88 15.84
N PRO A 114 3.39 -5.43 17.00
CA PRO A 114 3.52 -6.82 17.48
C PRO A 114 2.65 -7.85 16.74
N GLY A 115 1.83 -7.41 15.79
CA GLY A 115 0.93 -8.23 14.99
C GLY A 115 -0.19 -7.35 14.41
N PRO A 116 -0.81 -7.77 13.31
CA PRO A 116 -1.97 -7.09 12.78
C PRO A 116 -3.15 -7.23 13.76
N HIS A 117 -3.97 -6.18 13.85
CA HIS A 117 -5.21 -6.21 14.62
C HIS A 117 -6.37 -6.80 13.83
N ALA A 118 -6.33 -6.66 12.50
CA ALA A 118 -7.30 -7.23 11.59
C ALA A 118 -6.62 -7.65 10.28
N LEU A 119 -7.07 -8.78 9.75
CA LEU A 119 -6.75 -9.25 8.40
C LEU A 119 -8.03 -9.12 7.58
N LEU A 120 -8.00 -8.30 6.52
CA LEU A 120 -9.15 -8.12 5.64
C LEU A 120 -8.89 -8.84 4.32
N LEU A 121 -9.68 -9.87 4.01
CA LEU A 121 -9.68 -10.48 2.69
C LEU A 121 -10.66 -9.72 1.80
N VAL A 122 -10.11 -8.89 0.89
CA VAL A 122 -10.88 -7.96 0.05
C VAL A 122 -11.17 -8.62 -1.30
N LEU A 123 -12.45 -8.73 -1.61
CA LEU A 123 -12.96 -9.47 -2.76
C LEU A 123 -13.92 -8.62 -3.58
N LYS A 124 -14.03 -8.90 -4.88
CA LYS A 124 -15.22 -8.49 -5.65
C LYS A 124 -16.31 -9.55 -5.46
N PRO A 125 -17.60 -9.17 -5.40
CA PRO A 125 -18.72 -10.11 -5.22
C PRO A 125 -18.72 -11.28 -6.22
N GLU A 126 -18.19 -11.06 -7.42
CA GLU A 126 -18.14 -12.06 -8.50
C GLU A 126 -16.91 -12.98 -8.44
N THR A 127 -15.92 -12.69 -7.58
CA THR A 127 -14.62 -13.39 -7.61
C THR A 127 -14.47 -14.49 -6.58
N PHE A 128 -15.50 -14.77 -5.75
CA PHE A 128 -15.45 -15.85 -4.76
C PHE A 128 -15.30 -17.22 -5.39
N THR A 129 -14.04 -17.66 -5.48
CA THR A 129 -13.58 -18.85 -6.19
C THR A 129 -12.82 -19.78 -5.26
N ASP A 130 -12.55 -21.01 -5.71
CA ASP A 130 -11.73 -21.95 -4.95
C ASP A 130 -10.30 -21.42 -4.69
N LEU A 131 -9.79 -20.54 -5.55
CA LEU A 131 -8.52 -19.82 -5.33
C LEU A 131 -8.56 -18.98 -4.05
N GLU A 132 -9.68 -18.33 -3.78
CA GLU A 132 -9.83 -17.51 -2.57
C GLU A 132 -10.00 -18.38 -1.30
N LYS A 133 -10.44 -19.64 -1.43
CA LYS A 133 -10.38 -20.62 -0.31
C LYS A 133 -8.96 -21.07 -0.02
N GLU A 134 -8.14 -21.26 -1.06
CA GLU A 134 -6.70 -21.51 -0.89
C GLU A 134 -6.00 -20.32 -0.21
N ALA A 135 -6.52 -19.10 -0.39
CA ALA A 135 -6.02 -17.93 0.30
C ALA A 135 -6.05 -18.05 1.82
N LEU A 136 -7.12 -18.61 2.38
CA LEU A 136 -7.21 -18.84 3.83
C LEU A 136 -6.12 -19.79 4.32
N LYS A 137 -5.69 -20.77 3.51
CA LYS A 137 -4.57 -21.65 3.86
C LYS A 137 -3.25 -20.90 3.84
N LEU A 138 -3.02 -20.06 2.82
CA LEU A 138 -1.80 -19.26 2.74
C LEU A 138 -1.70 -18.27 3.89
N ILE A 139 -2.81 -17.67 4.31
CA ILE A 139 -2.87 -16.79 5.49
C ILE A 139 -2.35 -17.51 6.73
N ASN A 140 -2.75 -18.77 6.96
CA ASN A 140 -2.24 -19.55 8.07
C ASN A 140 -0.73 -19.86 7.97
N ILE A 141 -0.19 -19.97 6.75
CA ILE A 141 1.25 -20.17 6.55
C ILE A 141 2.03 -18.89 6.86
N VAL A 142 1.53 -17.73 6.42
CA VAL A 142 2.22 -16.44 6.55
C VAL A 142 2.08 -15.85 7.95
N PHE A 143 0.87 -15.87 8.52
CA PHE A 143 0.55 -15.21 9.78
C PHE A 143 0.50 -16.15 10.98
N GLY A 144 0.67 -17.45 10.74
CA GLY A 144 0.64 -18.49 11.76
C GLY A 144 -0.68 -19.26 11.80
N ALA A 145 -0.61 -20.45 12.38
CA ALA A 145 -1.75 -21.36 12.45
C ALA A 145 -2.94 -20.72 13.18
N GLY A 146 -4.12 -20.78 12.58
CA GLY A 146 -5.36 -20.21 13.12
C GLY A 146 -5.60 -18.75 12.72
N ALA A 147 -4.66 -18.09 12.04
CA ALA A 147 -4.84 -16.71 11.57
C ALA A 147 -6.08 -16.54 10.67
N SER A 148 -6.44 -17.56 9.88
CA SER A 148 -7.63 -17.53 9.03
C SER A 148 -8.95 -17.41 9.80
N GLU A 149 -8.99 -17.81 11.07
CA GLU A 149 -10.20 -17.70 11.92
C GLU A 149 -10.51 -16.24 12.30
N TYR A 150 -9.52 -15.36 12.16
CA TYR A 150 -9.61 -13.93 12.50
C TYR A 150 -9.67 -13.04 11.25
N VAL A 151 -9.84 -13.64 10.06
CA VAL A 151 -9.99 -12.91 8.81
C VAL A 151 -11.42 -12.39 8.68
N ILE A 152 -11.54 -11.10 8.37
CA ILE A 152 -12.82 -10.49 8.00
C ILE A 152 -12.87 -10.43 6.46
N ILE A 153 -13.92 -10.99 5.89
CA ILE A 153 -14.16 -10.93 4.44
C ILE A 153 -14.86 -9.61 4.11
N VAL A 154 -14.29 -8.84 3.18
CA VAL A 154 -14.82 -7.55 2.74
C VAL A 154 -15.15 -7.63 1.26
N PHE A 155 -16.43 -7.46 0.93
CA PHE A 155 -16.87 -7.34 -0.46
C PHE A 155 -16.89 -5.85 -0.85
N MET A 156 -16.10 -5.50 -1.86
CA MET A 156 -16.04 -4.14 -2.38
C MET A 156 -16.74 -4.09 -3.73
N HIS A 157 -17.65 -3.13 -3.87
CA HIS A 157 -18.23 -2.74 -5.15
C HIS A 157 -17.56 -1.44 -5.60
N GLU A 158 -17.01 -1.43 -6.80
CA GLU A 158 -16.77 -0.16 -7.50
C GLU A 158 -18.15 0.33 -7.97
N GLU A 159 -18.60 1.50 -7.50
CA GLU A 159 -19.75 2.15 -8.11
C GLU A 159 -19.39 2.46 -9.57
N GLN A 160 -20.22 1.94 -10.50
CA GLN A 160 -20.09 2.13 -11.95
C GLN A 160 -20.45 3.56 -12.37
#